data_AF-A0A7X6NYT3-F1
#
_entry.id   AF-A0A7X6NYT3-F1
#
_cell.length_a   1.000
_cell.length_b   1.000
_cell.length_c   1.000
_cell.angle_alpha   90.00
_cell.angle_beta   90.00
_cell.angle_gamma   90.00
#
_symmetry.space_group_name_H-M   'P 1'
#
loop_
_entity.id
_entity.type
_entity.pdbx_description
1 polymer ?
#
loop_
_entity_poly.entity_id
_entity_poly.type
_entity_poly.pdbx_seq_one_letter_code
_entity_poly.pdbx_strand_id
1 'polypeptide(L)' 'MRVAAALSEHPLATQAVGEVVGQVLEELGTPPDLAVLVVSRAHGGAMEDIARVVRRVVNPRVLMGSVAAGVLGGAQ' A
#
# COMPACT_ATOMS: atom_id res chain seq x y z
N MET A 1 15.04 12.08 -2.67
CA MET A 1 14.33 10.84 -2.31
C MET A 1 12.85 11.10 -2.52
N ARG A 2 12.18 10.40 -3.43
CA ARG A 2 10.73 10.57 -3.62
C ARG A 2 9.99 9.70 -2.62
N VAL A 3 8.92 10.24 -2.06
CA VAL A 3 8.02 9.56 -1.16
C VAL A 3 6.62 9.80 -1.71
N ALA A 4 5.79 8.76 -1.69
CA ALA A 4 4.36 8.85 -2.00
C ALA A 4 3.59 8.07 -0.95
N ALA A 5 2.37 8.51 -0.68
CA ALA A 5 1.49 7.85 0.26
C ALA A 5 0.04 7.95 -0.24
N ALA A 6 -0.73 6.90 -0.01
CA ALA A 6 -2.13 6.84 -0.41
C ALA A 6 -2.93 6.09 0.66
N LEU A 7 -4.22 6.40 0.74
CA LEU A 7 -5.20 5.74 1.61
C LEU A 7 -6.46 5.47 0.80
N SER A 8 -7.05 4.30 1.00
CA SER A 8 -8.35 3.95 0.43
C SER A 8 -9.37 3.70 1.53
N GLU A 9 -10.60 4.18 1.32
CA GLU A 9 -11.77 3.91 2.17
C GLU A 9 -12.66 2.79 1.62
N HIS A 10 -12.28 2.15 0.51
CA HIS A 10 -13.11 1.14 -0.11
C HIS A 10 -13.27 -0.11 0.79
N PRO A 11 -14.50 -0.66 0.90
CA PRO A 11 -14.77 -1.84 1.72
C PRO A 11 -14.30 -3.14 1.04
N LEU A 12 -14.05 -3.11 -0.27
CA LEU A 12 -13.55 -4.26 -1.02
C LEU A 12 -12.04 -4.19 -1.16
N ALA A 13 -11.33 -5.21 -0.66
CA ALA A 13 -9.87 -5.28 -0.69
C ALA A 13 -9.27 -5.08 -2.09
N THR A 14 -9.92 -5.62 -3.12
CA THR A 14 -9.50 -5.52 -4.52
C THR A 14 -9.56 -4.10 -5.07
N GLN A 15 -10.60 -3.35 -4.70
CA GLN A 15 -10.72 -1.94 -5.06
C GLN A 15 -9.74 -1.10 -4.25
N ALA A 16 -9.64 -1.35 -2.94
CA ALA A 16 -8.78 -0.61 -2.04
C ALA A 16 -7.31 -0.68 -2.49
N VAL A 17 -6.78 -1.89 -2.75
CA VAL A 17 -5.39 -2.06 -3.19
C VAL A 17 -5.13 -1.45 -4.56
N GLY A 18 -6.09 -1.54 -5.48
CA GLY A 18 -5.97 -0.95 -6.82
C GLY A 18 -5.86 0.56 -6.76
N GLU A 19 -6.70 1.20 -5.95
CA GLU A 19 -6.69 2.65 -5.73
C GLU A 19 -5.36 3.13 -5.15
N VAL A 20 -4.91 2.57 -4.02
CA VAL A 20 -3.67 3.06 -3.38
C VAL A 20 -2.43 2.83 -4.24
N VAL A 21 -2.38 1.71 -4.98
CA VAL A 21 -1.24 1.43 -5.87
C VAL A 21 -1.23 2.38 -7.07
N GLY A 22 -2.40 2.69 -7.64
CA GLY A 22 -2.51 3.67 -8.73
C GLY A 22 -1.98 5.04 -8.30
N GLN A 23 -2.49 5.57 -7.20
CA GLN A 23 -2.07 6.87 -6.64
C GLN A 23 -0.58 6.91 -6.32
N VAL A 24 -0.04 5.87 -5.68
CA VAL A 24 1.40 5.79 -5.36
C VAL A 24 2.27 5.79 -6.63
N LEU A 25 1.87 5.05 -7.67
CA LEU A 25 2.65 4.96 -8.90
C LEU A 25 2.69 6.27 -9.70
N GLU A 26 1.60 7.05 -9.65
CA GLU A 26 1.54 8.39 -10.27
C GLU A 26 2.61 9.34 -9.69
N GLU A 27 2.95 9.19 -8.41
CA GLU A 27 3.92 10.05 -7.72
C GLU A 27 5.37 9.50 -7.73
N LEU A 28 5.55 8.18 -7.54
CA LEU A 28 6.87 7.58 -7.29
C LEU A 28 7.81 7.63 -8.51
N GLY A 29 7.27 7.38 -9.72
CA GLY A 29 8.00 7.35 -11.00
C GLY A 29 9.00 6.18 -11.19
N THR A 30 9.60 5.64 -10.13
CA THR A 30 10.49 4.47 -10.15
C THR A 30 10.22 3.55 -8.96
N PRO A 31 10.51 2.23 -9.05
CA PRO A 31 10.31 1.31 -7.93
C PRO A 31 11.08 1.73 -6.66
N PRO A 32 10.49 1.67 -5.46
CA PRO A 32 11.15 2.11 -4.24
C PRO A 32 12.01 1.01 -3.59
N ASP A 33 12.96 1.40 -2.75
CA ASP A 33 13.67 0.42 -1.91
C ASP A 33 12.77 -0.12 -0.78
N LEU A 34 11.81 0.67 -0.30
CA LEU A 34 10.91 0.32 0.80
C LEU A 34 9.46 0.70 0.49
N ALA A 35 8.53 -0.21 0.78
CA ALA A 35 7.11 0.05 0.91
C ALA A 35 6.60 -0.38 2.28
N VAL A 36 5.76 0.46 2.90
CA VAL A 36 5.06 0.17 4.14
C VAL A 36 3.57 0.06 3.82
N LEU A 37 3.00 -1.11 4.05
CA LEU A 37 1.59 -1.42 3.82
C LEU A 37 0.92 -1.63 5.17
N VAL A 38 -0.10 -0.82 5.47
CA VAL A 38 -0.98 -1.05 6.62
C VAL A 38 -2.40 -1.22 6.12
N VAL A 39 -3.03 -2.30 6.54
CA VAL A 39 -4.43 -2.57 6.21
C VAL A 39 -5.29 -2.51 7.46
N SER A 40 -6.53 -2.07 7.31
CA SER A 40 -7.51 -2.13 8.40
C SER A 40 -7.85 -3.59 8.73
N ARG A 41 -8.38 -3.82 9.94
CA ARG A 41 -8.81 -5.16 10.36
C ARG A 41 -9.80 -5.82 9.39
N ALA A 42 -10.65 -5.03 8.72
CA ALA A 42 -11.61 -5.51 7.73
C ALA A 42 -10.94 -6.24 6.55
N HIS A 43 -9.72 -5.81 6.19
CA HIS A 43 -8.93 -6.38 5.09
C HIS A 43 -7.93 -7.45 5.56
N GLY A 44 -7.90 -7.78 6.86
CA GLY A 44 -6.88 -8.67 7.43
C GLY A 44 -6.85 -10.07 6.81
N GLY A 45 -8.01 -10.63 6.44
CA GLY A 45 -8.09 -11.92 5.77
C GLY A 45 -7.64 -11.91 4.30
N ALA A 46 -7.42 -10.73 3.72
CA ALA A 46 -6.93 -10.56 2.35
C ALA A 46 -5.48 -10.04 2.32
N MET A 47 -4.80 -10.00 3.46
CA MET A 47 -3.50 -9.35 3.60
C MET A 47 -2.44 -9.93 2.65
N GLU A 48 -2.35 -11.25 2.51
CA GLU A 48 -1.37 -11.86 1.60
C GLU A 48 -1.64 -11.51 0.13
N ASP A 49 -2.91 -11.42 -0.28
CA ASP A 49 -3.28 -11.07 -1.64
C ASP A 49 -3.02 -9.59 -1.93
N ILE A 50 -3.34 -8.71 -0.99
CA ILE A 50 -3.01 -7.27 -1.07
C ILE A 50 -1.48 -7.11 -1.18
N ALA A 51 -0.71 -7.76 -0.30
CA ALA A 51 0.74 -7.70 -0.33
C ALA A 51 1.33 -8.24 -1.64
N ARG A 52 0.72 -9.30 -2.22
CA ARG A 52 1.13 -9.85 -3.52
C ARG A 52 0.92 -8.84 -4.65
N VAL A 53 -0.19 -8.11 -4.65
CA VAL A 53 -0.44 -7.04 -5.62
C VAL A 53 0.59 -5.92 -5.47
N VAL A 54 0.82 -5.44 -4.25
CA VAL A 54 1.83 -4.39 -3.99
C VAL A 54 3.21 -4.82 -4.47
N ARG A 55 3.65 -6.06 -4.17
CA ARG A 55 4.94 -6.59 -4.65
C ARG A 55 5.05 -6.61 -6.17
N ARG A 56 3.98 -7.03 -6.87
CA ARG A 56 3.99 -7.16 -8.33
C ARG A 56 3.95 -5.82 -9.04
N VAL A 57 3.18 -4.88 -8.51
CA VAL A 57 2.86 -3.64 -9.22
C VAL A 57 3.77 -2.49 -8.80
N VAL A 58 4.02 -2.30 -7.50
CA VAL A 58 4.93 -1.26 -6.99
C VAL A 58 6.40 -1.69 -7.08
N ASN A 59 6.66 -3.01 -7.09
CA ASN A 59 8.00 -3.61 -7.16
C ASN A 59 9.01 -3.09 -6.10
N PRO A 60 8.63 -3.01 -4.81
CA PRO A 60 9.57 -2.58 -3.78
C PRO A 60 10.63 -3.66 -3.49
N ARG A 61 11.86 -3.26 -3.15
CA ARG A 61 12.88 -4.22 -2.68
C ARG A 61 12.49 -4.84 -1.34
N VAL A 62 11.91 -4.04 -0.43
CA VAL A 62 11.40 -4.49 0.86
C VAL A 62 9.94 -4.05 1.00
N LEU A 63 9.07 -5.00 1.38
CA LEU A 63 7.69 -4.72 1.75
C LEU A 63 7.47 -5.12 3.20
N MET A 64 7.15 -4.15 4.04
CA MET A 64 6.72 -4.36 5.42
C MET A 64 5.19 -4.22 5.50
N GLY A 65 4.52 -5.24 6.00
CA GLY A 65 3.07 -5.31 6.08
C GLY A 65 2.59 -5.40 7.53
N SER A 66 1.52 -4.67 7.87
CA SER A 66 0.84 -4.78 9.16
C SER A 66 -0.67 -4.68 9.01
N VAL A 67 -1.41 -5.29 9.94
CA VAL A 67 -2.83 -5.01 10.16
C VAL A 67 -2.94 -4.10 11.38
N ALA A 68 -3.55 -2.93 11.23
CA ALA A 68 -3.69 -1.98 12.33
C ALA A 68 -5.04 -1.26 12.29
N ALA A 69 -5.41 -0.64 13.42
CA ALA A 69 -6.62 0.18 13.54
C ALA A 69 -6.34 1.70 13.46
N GLY A 70 -5.08 2.10 13.20
CA GLY A 70 -4.52 3.48 13.14
C GLY A 70 -3.02 3.43 13.53
N VAL A 71 -2.15 4.45 13.43
CA VAL A 71 -2.05 5.71 12.67
C VAL A 71 -0.92 5.51 11.63
N LEU A 72 -1.01 6.16 10.47
CA LEU A 72 0.08 6.31 9.49
C LEU A 72 0.25 7.79 9.12
N GLY A 73 1.49 8.27 9.02
CA GLY A 73 1.83 9.65 8.60
C GLY A 73 2.89 9.67 7.50
N GLY A 74 2.60 10.41 6.41
CA GLY A 74 3.43 10.57 5.21
C GLY A 74 4.15 11.93 5.13
N ALA A 75 5.03 12.08 4.12
CA ALA A 75 5.91 13.24 3.94
C ALA A 75 5.15 14.55 3.67
N GLN A 76 5.75 15.68 4.09
CA GLN A 76 5.36 17.04 3.68
C GLN A 76 5.73 17.29 2.22
#